data_AF-A0A6N7HBH5-F1
#
_entry.id   AF-A0A6N7HBH5-F1
#
_cell.length_a   1.000
_cell.length_b   1.000
_cell.length_c   1.000
_cell.angle_alpha   90.00
_cell.angle_beta   90.00
_cell.angle_gamma   90.00
#
_symmetry.space_group_name_H-M   'P 1'
#
loop_
_entity.id
_entity.type
_entity.pdbx_description
1 polymer ?
#
loop_
_entity_poly.entity_id
_entity_poly.type
_entity_poly.pdbx_seq_one_letter_code
_entity_poly.pdbx_strand_id
1 'polypeptide(L)'
;MSTRSCCRPRWRRLWHRWFGHPTTRPTHPDPAATDAEPAAASTTSPHATAPTHGELRASTADQIRSRIIAGYHAHTTRQARERIIALVRSGHHIGGAPYGYRAVHSHHRSGAAGTRLQPDPRTAPAVRAVYSWRLGEHLSLPAIVDRLTADPDHCPPPTDPATGGPRRWTVGIVHTILSNPVYTGRTVWGRTRHGRPVPPEHWITSGPGAHRALIDARTFAHAAATLAKHTPAARGGVIQRDLIGTQREDGWARHAGHPRGGSGVPESGAA
;
A
#
# COMPACT_ATOMS: atom_id res chain seq x y z
N MET A 1 27.11 -31.10 12.46
CA MET A 1 27.41 -29.86 11.73
C MET A 1 27.00 -30.04 10.27
N SER A 2 25.96 -29.34 9.82
CA SER A 2 25.55 -29.35 8.41
C SER A 2 24.83 -28.04 8.11
N THR A 3 25.52 -27.16 7.38
CA THR A 3 25.06 -25.82 6.97
C THR A 3 24.09 -25.95 5.80
N ARG A 4 22.80 -25.67 6.03
CA ARG A 4 21.81 -25.56 4.95
C ARG A 4 21.91 -24.18 4.29
N SER A 5 22.40 -24.21 3.06
CA SER A 5 22.44 -23.11 2.10
C SER A 5 21.04 -22.53 1.87
N CYS A 6 20.87 -21.24 2.13
CA CYS A 6 19.61 -20.53 1.99
C CYS A 6 19.54 -19.91 0.59
N CYS A 7 18.77 -20.51 -0.32
CA CYS A 7 18.50 -20.00 -1.65
C CYS A 7 17.74 -18.65 -1.58
N ARG A 8 18.42 -17.55 -1.91
CA ARG A 8 17.79 -16.23 -2.11
C ARG A 8 16.80 -16.27 -3.29
N PRO A 9 15.58 -15.70 -3.17
CA PRO A 9 14.61 -15.66 -4.26
C PRO A 9 15.09 -14.82 -5.47
N ARG A 10 14.96 -15.40 -6.66
CA ARG A 10 15.49 -14.95 -7.97
C ARG A 10 14.84 -13.67 -8.56
N TRP A 11 13.88 -13.03 -7.89
CA TRP A 11 13.16 -11.86 -8.44
C TRP A 11 14.02 -10.59 -8.55
N ARG A 12 15.13 -10.49 -7.79
CA ARG A 12 16.05 -9.33 -7.84
C ARG A 12 16.86 -9.21 -9.14
N ARG A 13 17.04 -10.29 -9.93
CA ARG A 13 17.86 -10.23 -11.17
C ARG A 13 17.09 -9.81 -12.42
N LEU A 14 15.76 -9.77 -12.38
CA LEU A 14 14.94 -9.26 -13.50
C LEU A 14 14.70 -7.75 -13.44
N TRP A 15 15.02 -7.11 -12.31
CA TRP A 15 14.75 -5.69 -12.08
C TRP A 15 15.76 -4.73 -12.74
N HIS A 16 17.03 -5.13 -12.81
CA HIS A 16 18.10 -4.25 -13.32
C HIS A 16 18.20 -4.18 -14.86
N ARG A 17 17.38 -4.94 -15.60
CA ARG A 17 17.36 -4.92 -17.08
C ARG A 17 16.27 -3.99 -17.65
N TRP A 18 15.42 -3.38 -16.81
CA TRP A 18 14.27 -2.59 -17.25
C TRP A 18 14.24 -1.13 -16.79
N PHE A 19 15.04 -0.73 -15.80
CA PHE A 19 15.05 0.64 -15.30
C PHE A 19 16.48 1.13 -15.11
N GLY A 20 16.89 2.03 -16.01
CA GLY A 20 18.20 2.69 -15.99
C GLY A 20 18.43 3.57 -14.75
N HIS A 21 19.69 3.93 -14.54
CA HIS A 21 20.17 4.66 -13.37
C HIS A 21 19.62 6.10 -13.30
N PRO A 22 19.19 6.59 -12.13
CA PRO A 22 18.80 7.98 -11.97
C PRO A 22 20.04 8.88 -11.81
N THR A 23 20.09 9.95 -12.62
CA THR A 23 20.97 11.11 -12.46
C THR A 23 20.53 11.97 -11.27
N THR A 24 21.52 12.65 -10.69
CA THR A 24 21.52 13.40 -9.43
C THR A 24 20.51 14.55 -9.33
N ARG A 25 20.05 14.81 -8.10
CA ARG A 25 19.14 15.90 -7.70
C ARG A 25 19.94 17.04 -7.04
N PRO A 26 19.55 18.32 -7.18
CA PRO A 26 20.24 19.43 -6.52
C PRO A 26 19.88 19.53 -5.03
N THR A 27 20.85 19.92 -4.22
CA THR A 27 20.78 20.12 -2.77
C THR A 27 20.09 21.43 -2.41
N HIS A 28 19.19 21.40 -1.42
CA HIS A 28 18.60 22.59 -0.79
C HIS A 28 19.05 22.59 0.69
N PRO A 29 19.61 23.69 1.24
CA PRO A 29 19.90 23.76 2.67
C PRO A 29 18.72 24.33 3.47
N ASP A 30 18.56 23.80 4.70
CA ASP A 30 17.63 24.24 5.75
C ASP A 30 18.18 25.46 6.53
N PRO A 31 17.32 26.28 7.16
CA PRO A 31 17.70 27.55 7.79
C PRO A 31 17.85 27.45 9.32
N ALA A 32 18.91 28.03 9.88
CA ALA A 32 18.99 28.37 11.31
C ALA A 32 19.86 29.62 11.56
N ALA A 33 19.16 30.66 12.01
CA ALA A 33 19.51 31.93 12.66
C ALA A 33 20.96 32.25 13.06
N THR A 34 21.40 33.48 12.73
CA THR A 34 22.05 34.38 13.70
C THR A 34 21.71 35.84 13.35
N ASP A 35 21.38 36.60 14.39
CA ASP A 35 20.90 37.97 14.42
C ASP A 35 21.94 39.02 13.98
N ALA A 36 21.49 40.03 13.23
CA ALA A 36 22.13 41.36 13.15
C ALA A 36 21.13 42.39 12.57
N GLU A 37 20.79 43.40 13.39
CA GLU A 37 20.01 44.59 13.05
C GLU A 37 20.87 45.67 12.32
N PRO A 38 20.31 46.78 11.79
CA PRO A 38 20.30 47.03 10.36
C PRO A 38 21.21 48.20 9.96
N ALA A 39 22.17 47.96 9.07
CA ALA A 39 22.89 49.03 8.39
C ALA A 39 22.16 49.38 7.08
N ALA A 40 21.73 50.62 6.98
CA ALA A 40 21.12 51.21 5.80
C ALA A 40 21.98 50.95 4.54
N ALA A 41 21.54 50.01 3.72
CA ALA A 41 22.09 49.76 2.39
C ALA A 41 20.97 49.97 1.38
N SER A 42 21.11 51.10 0.68
CA SER A 42 20.46 51.51 -0.56
C SER A 42 19.71 50.40 -1.30
N THR A 43 18.41 50.58 -1.48
CA THR A 43 17.59 49.85 -2.44
C THR A 43 18.11 50.11 -3.86
N THR A 44 19.14 49.39 -4.27
CA THR A 44 19.54 49.26 -5.67
C THR A 44 18.81 48.05 -6.20
N SER A 45 17.71 48.29 -6.91
CA SER A 45 17.10 47.24 -7.74
C SER A 45 18.18 46.66 -8.65
N PRO A 46 18.48 45.36 -8.62
CA PRO A 46 19.37 44.80 -9.61
C PRO A 46 18.69 44.93 -10.97
N HIS A 47 19.35 45.63 -11.90
CA HIS A 47 18.94 45.69 -13.29
C HIS A 47 18.91 44.24 -13.80
N ALA A 48 17.72 43.66 -13.91
CA ALA A 48 17.57 42.30 -14.41
C ALA A 48 18.00 42.30 -15.89
N THR A 49 19.20 41.76 -16.16
CA THR A 49 19.71 41.58 -17.51
C THR A 49 18.76 40.64 -18.26
N ALA A 50 18.29 41.05 -19.44
CA ALA A 50 17.41 40.22 -20.25
C ALA A 50 18.11 38.89 -20.61
N PRO A 51 17.41 37.75 -20.53
CA PRO A 51 18.00 36.45 -20.83
C PRO A 51 18.50 36.42 -22.28
N THR A 52 19.69 35.85 -22.47
CA THR A 52 20.28 35.67 -23.78
C THR A 52 19.46 34.69 -24.62
N HIS A 53 19.56 34.77 -25.95
CA HIS A 53 18.87 33.84 -26.85
C HIS A 53 19.23 32.36 -26.57
N GLY A 54 20.46 32.07 -26.14
CA GLY A 54 20.88 30.73 -25.72
C GLY A 54 20.15 30.22 -24.48
N GLU A 55 19.97 31.07 -23.47
CA GLU A 55 19.22 30.74 -22.24
C GLU A 55 17.73 30.52 -22.52
N LEU A 56 17.13 31.32 -23.40
CA LEU A 56 15.74 31.13 -23.84
C LEU A 56 15.55 29.78 -24.56
N ARG A 57 16.51 29.38 -25.41
CA ARG A 57 16.48 28.09 -26.11
C ARG A 57 16.63 26.91 -25.15
N ALA A 58 17.55 27.00 -24.20
CA ALA A 58 17.73 25.98 -23.16
C ALA A 58 16.48 25.83 -22.28
N SER A 59 15.92 26.94 -21.80
CA SER A 59 14.66 26.97 -21.03
C SER A 59 13.50 26.35 -21.80
N THR A 60 13.37 26.65 -23.09
CA THR A 60 12.35 26.04 -23.95
C THR A 60 12.55 24.52 -24.06
N ALA A 61 13.79 24.07 -24.25
CA ALA A 61 14.12 22.65 -24.31
C ALA A 61 13.83 21.92 -22.99
N ASP A 62 14.08 22.55 -21.83
CA ASP A 62 13.74 22.02 -20.50
C ASP A 62 12.21 21.91 -20.31
N GLN A 63 11.45 22.90 -20.74
CA GLN A 63 9.99 22.88 -20.68
C GLN A 63 9.40 21.76 -21.55
N ILE A 64 9.92 21.57 -22.76
CA ILE A 64 9.51 20.48 -23.66
C ILE A 64 9.81 19.12 -23.02
N ARG A 65 11.04 18.92 -22.52
CA ARG A 65 11.43 17.69 -21.81
C ARG A 65 10.53 17.39 -20.62
N SER A 66 10.26 18.40 -19.80
CA SER A 66 9.41 18.28 -18.61
C SER A 66 7.99 17.84 -18.96
N ARG A 67 7.40 18.42 -20.02
CA ARG A 67 6.07 18.02 -20.51
C ARG A 67 6.02 16.59 -21.04
N ILE A 68 7.05 16.17 -21.79
CA ILE A 68 7.15 14.79 -22.31
C ILE A 68 7.22 13.79 -21.15
N ILE A 69 8.09 14.04 -20.17
CA ILE A 69 8.25 13.18 -18.99
C ILE A 69 6.94 13.12 -18.19
N ALA A 70 6.32 14.27 -17.93
CA ALA A 70 5.03 14.33 -17.24
C ALA A 70 3.93 13.58 -18.01
N GLY A 71 3.86 13.75 -19.33
CA GLY A 71 2.91 13.04 -20.19
C GLY A 71 3.12 11.53 -20.19
N TYR A 72 4.37 11.07 -20.22
CA TYR A 72 4.73 9.66 -20.11
C TYR A 72 4.32 9.06 -18.77
N HIS A 73 4.61 9.74 -17.65
CA HIS A 73 4.18 9.31 -16.32
C HIS A 73 2.65 9.25 -16.21
N ALA A 74 1.94 10.23 -16.75
CA ALA A 74 0.47 10.22 -16.77
C ALA A 74 -0.10 9.07 -17.60
N HIS A 75 0.47 8.81 -18.78
CA HIS A 75 0.06 7.69 -19.63
C HIS A 75 0.32 6.33 -18.98
N THR A 76 1.53 6.11 -18.45
CA THR A 76 1.90 4.85 -17.79
C THR A 76 1.06 4.58 -16.54
N THR A 77 0.76 5.62 -15.75
CA THR A 77 -0.13 5.51 -14.58
C THR A 77 -1.54 5.09 -14.98
N ARG A 78 -2.09 5.70 -16.04
CA ARG A 78 -3.41 5.35 -16.58
C ARG A 78 -3.45 3.91 -17.11
N GLN A 79 -2.47 3.50 -17.90
CA GLN A 79 -2.32 2.13 -18.39
C GLN A 79 -2.23 1.11 -17.24
N ALA A 80 -1.44 1.40 -16.21
CA ALA A 80 -1.32 0.54 -15.03
C ALA A 80 -2.66 0.42 -14.30
N ARG A 81 -3.38 1.54 -14.11
CA ARG A 81 -4.71 1.55 -13.49
C ARG A 81 -5.72 0.73 -14.30
N GLU A 82 -5.75 0.86 -15.62
CA GLU A 82 -6.64 0.08 -16.50
C GLU A 82 -6.37 -1.42 -16.38
N ARG A 83 -5.10 -1.84 -16.32
CA ARG A 83 -4.72 -3.24 -16.10
C ARG A 83 -5.18 -3.76 -14.75
N ILE A 84 -5.02 -2.97 -13.68
CA ILE A 84 -5.51 -3.34 -12.35
C ILE A 84 -7.05 -3.48 -12.36
N ILE A 85 -7.76 -2.55 -13.01
CA ILE A 85 -9.22 -2.63 -13.16
C ILE A 85 -9.63 -3.92 -13.87
N ALA A 86 -8.95 -4.29 -14.96
CA ALA A 86 -9.23 -5.53 -15.69
C ALA A 86 -8.98 -6.79 -14.84
N LEU A 87 -7.90 -6.80 -14.04
CA LEU A 87 -7.61 -7.89 -13.10
C LEU A 87 -8.70 -8.03 -12.03
N VAL A 88 -9.10 -6.92 -11.40
CA VAL A 88 -10.16 -6.94 -10.37
C VAL A 88 -11.49 -7.39 -10.97
N ARG A 89 -11.87 -6.87 -12.15
CA ARG A 89 -13.11 -7.26 -12.84
C ARG A 89 -13.14 -8.74 -13.23
N SER A 90 -11.99 -9.34 -13.52
CA SER A 90 -11.85 -10.78 -13.77
C SER A 90 -11.76 -11.65 -12.50
N GLY A 91 -11.91 -11.03 -11.32
CA GLY A 91 -11.94 -11.71 -10.02
C GLY A 91 -10.56 -11.99 -9.42
N HIS A 92 -9.51 -11.32 -9.91
CA HIS A 92 -8.19 -11.40 -9.29
C HIS A 92 -8.07 -10.40 -8.16
N HIS A 93 -7.53 -10.86 -7.03
CA HIS A 93 -7.23 -10.06 -5.85
C HIS A 93 -5.94 -9.26 -6.01
N ILE A 94 -5.97 -8.02 -5.55
CA ILE A 94 -4.84 -7.10 -5.59
C ILE A 94 -4.37 -6.85 -4.16
N GLY A 95 -3.10 -7.17 -3.88
CA GLY A 95 -2.49 -7.00 -2.56
C GLY A 95 -2.39 -8.28 -1.74
N GLY A 96 -2.07 -8.11 -0.45
CA GLY A 96 -1.99 -9.21 0.50
C GLY A 96 -3.33 -9.90 0.72
N ALA A 97 -3.30 -11.20 1.01
CA ALA A 97 -4.50 -11.97 1.30
C ALA A 97 -5.16 -11.44 2.60
N PRO A 98 -6.46 -11.15 2.60
CA PRO A 98 -7.19 -10.80 3.83
C PRO A 98 -7.20 -11.99 4.81
N TYR A 99 -7.25 -11.71 6.11
CA TYR A 99 -7.37 -12.75 7.14
C TYR A 99 -8.58 -13.67 6.86
N GLY A 100 -8.41 -14.98 7.00
CA GLY A 100 -9.41 -15.98 6.58
C GLY A 100 -9.21 -16.52 5.16
N TYR A 101 -8.31 -15.93 4.38
CA TYR A 101 -7.97 -16.35 3.03
C TYR A 101 -6.47 -16.53 2.84
N ARG A 102 -6.11 -17.39 1.88
CA ARG A 102 -4.76 -17.52 1.33
C ARG A 102 -4.73 -17.13 -0.14
N ALA A 103 -3.61 -16.56 -0.56
CA ALA A 103 -3.34 -16.21 -1.94
C ALA A 103 -2.93 -17.44 -2.76
N VAL A 104 -3.63 -17.70 -3.85
CA VAL A 104 -3.31 -18.75 -4.82
C VAL A 104 -3.03 -18.08 -6.16
N HIS A 105 -1.86 -18.31 -6.73
CA HIS A 105 -1.52 -17.78 -8.05
C HIS A 105 -2.26 -18.58 -9.11
N SER A 106 -3.10 -17.91 -9.91
CA SER A 106 -3.76 -18.51 -11.05
C SER A 106 -3.14 -18.00 -12.34
N HIS A 107 -2.74 -18.95 -13.20
CA HIS A 107 -2.37 -18.66 -14.58
C HIS A 107 -3.62 -18.83 -15.45
N HIS A 108 -4.17 -17.74 -15.97
CA HIS A 108 -5.25 -17.85 -16.94
C HIS A 108 -4.70 -18.19 -18.33
N ARG A 109 -5.44 -19.00 -19.10
CA ARG A 109 -5.05 -19.42 -20.46
C ARG A 109 -4.89 -18.24 -21.44
N SER A 110 -5.52 -17.10 -21.15
CA SER A 110 -5.39 -15.84 -21.89
C SER A 110 -4.14 -15.01 -21.51
N GLY A 111 -3.20 -15.56 -20.73
CA GLY A 111 -1.93 -14.92 -20.38
C GLY A 111 -1.97 -13.98 -19.17
N ALA A 112 -3.14 -13.68 -18.60
CA ALA A 112 -3.23 -12.89 -17.37
C ALA A 112 -2.91 -13.77 -16.15
N ALA A 113 -1.72 -13.60 -15.58
CA ALA A 113 -1.37 -14.14 -14.28
C ALA A 113 -1.89 -13.20 -13.18
N GLY A 114 -2.50 -13.75 -12.15
CA GLY A 114 -2.98 -12.98 -11.01
C GLY A 114 -3.21 -13.84 -9.79
N THR A 115 -3.53 -13.19 -8.67
CA THR A 115 -3.81 -13.86 -7.40
C THR A 115 -5.30 -14.08 -7.26
N ARG A 116 -5.73 -15.28 -6.87
CA ARG A 116 -7.09 -15.58 -6.40
C ARG A 116 -7.06 -15.88 -4.91
N LEU A 117 -8.18 -15.64 -4.25
CA LEU A 117 -8.34 -15.97 -2.84
C LEU A 117 -8.96 -17.35 -2.71
N GLN A 118 -8.43 -18.13 -1.77
CA GLN A 118 -9.04 -19.37 -1.33
C GLN A 118 -9.23 -19.31 0.19
N PRO A 119 -10.38 -19.75 0.73
CA PRO A 119 -10.53 -19.88 2.17
C PRO A 119 -9.39 -20.68 2.78
N ASP A 120 -8.76 -20.11 3.81
CA ASP A 120 -7.76 -20.83 4.58
C ASP A 120 -8.48 -21.65 5.67
N PRO A 121 -8.32 -22.98 5.70
CA PRO A 121 -9.01 -23.82 6.68
C PRO A 121 -8.70 -23.45 8.14
N ARG A 122 -7.53 -22.85 8.44
CA ARG A 122 -7.18 -22.47 9.82
C ARG A 122 -7.81 -21.15 10.25
N THR A 123 -7.79 -20.14 9.39
CA THR A 123 -8.23 -18.77 9.76
C THR A 123 -9.67 -18.46 9.35
N ALA A 124 -10.23 -19.15 8.35
CA ALA A 124 -11.59 -18.93 7.88
C ALA A 124 -12.69 -19.17 8.93
N PRO A 125 -12.60 -20.19 9.81
CA PRO A 125 -13.59 -20.40 10.88
C PRO A 125 -13.67 -19.20 11.82
N ALA A 126 -12.53 -18.59 12.18
CA ALA A 126 -12.49 -17.42 13.05
C ALA A 126 -13.25 -16.22 12.45
N VAL A 127 -13.16 -16.00 11.13
CA VAL A 127 -13.96 -14.96 10.46
C VAL A 127 -15.46 -15.24 10.63
N ARG A 128 -15.90 -16.49 10.41
CA ARG A 128 -17.31 -16.86 10.57
C ARG A 128 -17.78 -16.66 12.01
N ALA A 129 -16.94 -17.04 12.99
CA ALA A 129 -17.21 -16.84 14.40
C ALA A 129 -17.38 -15.35 14.75
N VAL A 130 -16.51 -14.47 14.24
CA VAL A 130 -16.64 -13.02 14.44
C VAL A 130 -17.98 -12.48 13.97
N TYR A 131 -18.47 -12.90 12.79
CA TYR A 131 -19.79 -12.49 12.32
C TYR A 131 -20.92 -13.09 13.18
N SER A 132 -20.80 -14.35 13.58
CA SER A 132 -21.76 -15.02 14.46
C SER A 132 -21.88 -14.33 15.81
N TRP A 133 -20.76 -14.01 16.45
CA TRP A 133 -20.75 -13.29 17.74
C TRP A 133 -21.29 -11.88 17.61
N ARG A 134 -20.98 -11.19 16.51
CA ARG A 134 -21.46 -9.83 16.29
C ARG A 134 -22.96 -9.77 16.06
N LEU A 135 -23.52 -10.71 15.29
CA LEU A 135 -24.91 -10.64 14.83
C LEU A 135 -25.87 -11.54 15.61
N GLY A 136 -25.39 -12.68 16.11
CA GLY A 136 -26.18 -13.62 16.92
C GLY A 136 -26.11 -13.29 18.41
N GLU A 137 -24.92 -13.03 18.95
CA GLU A 137 -24.72 -12.72 20.37
C GLU A 137 -24.64 -11.21 20.67
N HIS A 138 -24.68 -10.37 19.64
CA HIS A 138 -24.60 -8.91 19.75
C HIS A 138 -23.38 -8.37 20.52
N LEU A 139 -22.25 -9.10 20.47
CA LEU A 139 -21.05 -8.68 21.19
C LEU A 139 -20.48 -7.37 20.65
N SER A 140 -19.93 -6.57 21.58
CA SER A 140 -19.16 -5.38 21.27
C SER A 140 -17.82 -5.76 20.62
N LEU A 141 -17.22 -4.84 19.85
CA LEU A 141 -15.92 -5.12 19.21
C LEU A 141 -14.82 -5.47 20.23
N PRO A 142 -14.70 -4.78 21.40
CA PRO A 142 -13.77 -5.19 22.45
C PRO A 142 -14.04 -6.59 22.99
N ALA A 143 -15.30 -6.94 23.27
CA ALA A 143 -15.65 -8.29 23.75
C ALA A 143 -15.29 -9.39 22.73
N ILE A 144 -15.43 -9.11 21.44
CA ILE A 144 -14.96 -10.00 20.37
C ILE A 144 -13.44 -10.13 20.40
N VAL A 145 -12.69 -9.05 20.60
CA VAL A 145 -11.22 -9.08 20.73
C VAL A 145 -10.78 -9.93 21.92
N ASP A 146 -11.42 -9.75 23.07
CA ASP A 146 -11.12 -10.50 24.28
C ASP A 146 -11.35 -12.00 24.05
N ARG A 147 -12.48 -12.35 23.44
CA ARG A 147 -12.80 -13.75 23.11
C ARG A 147 -11.83 -14.35 22.09
N LEU A 148 -11.46 -13.61 21.04
CA LEU A 148 -10.45 -14.04 20.06
C LEU A 148 -9.07 -14.24 20.70
N THR A 149 -8.75 -13.44 21.71
CA THR A 149 -7.46 -13.51 22.42
C THR A 149 -7.43 -14.67 23.41
N ALA A 150 -8.57 -15.02 24.00
CA ALA A 150 -8.70 -16.12 24.95
C ALA A 150 -8.56 -17.51 24.31
N ASP A 151 -8.87 -17.65 23.02
CA ASP A 151 -8.83 -18.93 22.30
C ASP A 151 -7.97 -18.85 21.02
N PRO A 152 -6.63 -18.77 21.15
CA PRO A 152 -5.72 -18.65 20.01
C PRO A 152 -5.62 -19.95 19.17
N ASP A 153 -5.99 -21.11 19.72
CA ASP A 153 -5.92 -22.39 19.02
C ASP A 153 -7.00 -22.51 17.94
N HIS A 154 -8.22 -22.06 18.24
CA HIS A 154 -9.32 -22.02 17.27
C HIS A 154 -9.33 -20.71 16.46
N CYS A 155 -8.80 -19.62 17.03
CA CYS A 155 -8.75 -18.30 16.40
C CYS A 155 -7.32 -17.76 16.32
N PRO A 156 -6.47 -18.32 15.43
CA PRO A 156 -5.06 -17.94 15.36
C PRO A 156 -4.88 -16.44 15.10
N PRO A 157 -3.97 -15.76 15.79
CA PRO A 157 -3.74 -14.33 15.59
C PRO A 157 -3.27 -14.04 14.15
N PRO A 158 -3.63 -12.87 13.58
CA PRO A 158 -3.11 -12.45 12.29
C PRO A 158 -1.58 -12.36 12.30
N THR A 159 -0.94 -12.52 11.13
CA THR A 159 0.51 -12.36 11.02
C THR A 159 0.89 -10.89 10.84
N ASP A 160 1.92 -10.44 11.56
CA ASP A 160 2.53 -9.12 11.39
C ASP A 160 3.35 -9.09 10.08
N PRO A 161 3.09 -8.16 9.15
CA PRO A 161 3.84 -8.05 7.90
C PRO A 161 5.32 -7.70 8.07
N ALA A 162 5.69 -7.00 9.15
CA ALA A 162 7.06 -6.53 9.39
C ALA A 162 7.92 -7.60 10.07
N THR A 163 7.35 -8.33 11.04
CA THR A 163 8.09 -9.34 11.82
C THR A 163 7.86 -10.77 11.35
N GLY A 164 6.76 -11.04 10.63
CA GLY A 164 6.34 -12.40 10.25
C GLY A 164 5.79 -13.22 11.42
N GLY A 165 5.71 -12.65 12.63
CA GLY A 165 5.20 -13.29 13.83
C GLY A 165 3.71 -13.03 14.07
N PRO A 166 3.13 -13.60 15.14
CA PRO A 166 1.74 -13.36 15.52
C PRO A 166 1.53 -11.92 16.00
N ARG A 167 0.49 -11.27 15.47
CA ARG A 167 0.02 -9.93 15.85
C ARG A 167 -1.18 -10.05 16.78
N ARG A 168 -1.23 -9.25 17.84
CA ARG A 168 -2.38 -9.19 18.76
C ARG A 168 -3.66 -8.79 18.04
N TRP A 169 -4.79 -9.38 18.45
CA TRP A 169 -6.11 -8.93 18.05
C TRP A 169 -6.36 -7.51 18.53
N THR A 170 -6.94 -6.67 17.67
CA THR A 170 -7.34 -5.31 18.03
C THR A 170 -8.73 -5.02 17.48
N VAL A 171 -9.41 -4.04 18.07
CA VAL A 171 -10.72 -3.58 17.60
C VAL A 171 -10.67 -3.18 16.12
N GLY A 172 -9.57 -2.59 15.67
CA GLY A 172 -9.35 -2.23 14.26
C GLY A 172 -9.31 -3.44 13.32
N ILE A 173 -8.75 -4.56 13.76
CA ILE A 173 -8.72 -5.81 12.97
C ILE A 173 -10.15 -6.36 12.83
N VAL A 174 -10.87 -6.46 13.95
CA VAL A 174 -12.25 -6.96 13.96
C VAL A 174 -13.17 -6.05 13.13
N HIS A 175 -13.04 -4.73 13.27
CA HIS A 175 -13.76 -3.76 12.44
C HIS A 175 -13.44 -3.95 10.95
N THR A 176 -12.17 -4.15 10.60
CA THR A 176 -11.77 -4.43 9.20
C THR A 176 -12.42 -5.70 8.68
N ILE A 177 -12.47 -6.77 9.49
CA ILE A 177 -13.13 -8.03 9.11
C ILE A 177 -14.62 -7.81 8.81
N LEU A 178 -15.32 -7.08 9.68
CA LEU A 178 -16.76 -6.84 9.57
C LEU A 178 -17.14 -5.84 8.46
N SER A 179 -16.21 -4.98 8.03
CA SER A 179 -16.47 -3.94 7.01
C SER A 179 -15.89 -4.24 5.63
N ASN A 180 -15.14 -5.34 5.48
CA ASN A 180 -14.50 -5.67 4.21
C ASN A 180 -15.43 -6.52 3.31
N PRO A 181 -15.90 -6.01 2.17
CA PRO A 181 -16.79 -6.75 1.26
C PRO A 181 -16.14 -8.00 0.66
N VAL A 182 -14.83 -8.19 0.80
CA VAL A 182 -14.12 -9.38 0.32
C VAL A 182 -14.69 -10.69 0.87
N TYR A 183 -15.30 -10.66 2.05
CA TYR A 183 -15.89 -11.84 2.68
C TYR A 183 -17.14 -12.37 1.96
N THR A 184 -17.75 -11.54 1.09
CA THR A 184 -18.90 -11.88 0.26
C THR A 184 -18.55 -12.60 -1.05
N GLY A 185 -17.29 -12.95 -1.27
CA GLY A 185 -16.84 -13.62 -2.50
C GLY A 185 -16.62 -12.67 -3.69
N ARG A 186 -16.46 -11.37 -3.41
CA ARG A 186 -16.15 -10.32 -4.38
C ARG A 186 -14.76 -9.75 -4.10
N THR A 187 -13.99 -9.42 -5.13
CA THR A 187 -12.79 -8.61 -4.96
C THR A 187 -13.13 -7.14 -5.08
N VAL A 188 -12.56 -6.30 -4.20
CA VAL A 188 -12.77 -4.85 -4.21
C VAL A 188 -11.42 -4.12 -4.18
N TRP A 189 -11.28 -3.11 -5.03
CA TRP A 189 -10.11 -2.24 -5.10
C TRP A 189 -10.52 -0.75 -5.08
N GLY A 190 -9.59 0.11 -4.64
CA GLY A 190 -9.82 1.56 -4.58
C GLY A 190 -10.60 2.05 -3.35
N ARG A 191 -10.60 1.30 -2.23
CA ARG A 191 -11.30 1.67 -0.98
C ARG A 191 -10.71 2.89 -0.26
N THR A 192 -9.50 3.29 -0.61
CA THR A 192 -8.78 4.40 0.00
C THR A 192 -8.04 5.14 -1.10
N ARG A 193 -8.06 6.47 -1.03
CA ARG A 193 -7.34 7.35 -1.95
C ARG A 193 -6.70 8.47 -1.14
N HIS A 194 -5.38 8.68 -1.30
CA HIS A 194 -4.61 9.65 -0.51
C HIS A 194 -4.85 9.54 1.01
N GLY A 195 -4.94 8.31 1.51
CA GLY A 195 -5.18 8.01 2.92
C GLY A 195 -6.62 8.23 3.42
N ARG A 196 -7.55 8.66 2.56
CA ARG A 196 -8.96 8.87 2.93
C ARG A 196 -9.84 7.73 2.41
N PRO A 197 -10.84 7.28 3.18
CA PRO A 197 -11.85 6.35 2.69
C PRO A 197 -12.55 6.90 1.46
N VAL A 198 -12.74 6.04 0.45
CA VAL A 198 -13.47 6.37 -0.76
C VAL A 198 -14.90 5.82 -0.61
N PRO A 199 -15.94 6.56 -1.03
CA PRO A 199 -17.31 6.05 -1.02
C PRO A 199 -17.49 4.78 -1.87
N PRO A 200 -18.36 3.83 -1.48
CA PRO A 200 -18.53 2.54 -2.17
C PRO A 200 -18.83 2.61 -3.66
N GLU A 201 -19.54 3.65 -4.12
CA GLU A 201 -19.90 3.87 -5.51
C GLU A 201 -18.70 4.11 -6.43
N HIS A 202 -17.56 4.51 -5.87
CA HIS A 202 -16.30 4.70 -6.61
C HIS A 202 -15.39 3.47 -6.53
N TRP A 203 -15.79 2.41 -5.83
CA TRP A 203 -15.00 1.19 -5.73
C TRP A 203 -15.06 0.38 -7.01
N ILE A 204 -13.92 -0.21 -7.36
CA ILE A 204 -13.86 -1.18 -8.46
C ILE A 204 -14.08 -2.55 -7.84
N THR A 205 -15.20 -3.17 -8.19
CA THR A 205 -15.64 -4.46 -7.64
C THR A 205 -15.75 -5.50 -8.74
N SER A 206 -15.36 -6.74 -8.44
CA SER A 206 -15.57 -7.88 -9.33
C SER A 206 -17.05 -8.26 -9.44
N GLY A 207 -17.39 -9.09 -10.42
CA GLY A 207 -18.64 -9.85 -10.37
C GLY A 207 -18.74 -10.76 -9.13
N PRO A 208 -19.93 -11.27 -8.80
CA PRO A 208 -20.10 -12.27 -7.74
C PRO A 208 -19.29 -13.54 -8.05
N GLY A 209 -18.81 -14.23 -7.02
CA GLY A 209 -18.13 -15.52 -7.18
C GLY A 209 -16.67 -15.45 -7.65
N ALA A 210 -15.97 -14.35 -7.41
CA ALA A 210 -14.53 -14.24 -7.69
C ALA A 210 -13.71 -15.28 -6.89
N HIS A 211 -14.19 -15.59 -5.68
CA HIS A 211 -13.70 -16.63 -4.79
C HIS A 211 -14.83 -17.14 -3.90
N ARG A 212 -14.59 -18.26 -3.20
CA ARG A 212 -15.57 -18.83 -2.26
C ARG A 212 -15.84 -17.85 -1.12
N ALA A 213 -17.08 -17.41 -0.98
CA ALA A 213 -17.51 -16.53 0.09
C ALA A 213 -17.42 -17.22 1.47
N LEU A 214 -16.98 -16.47 2.47
CA LEU A 214 -17.06 -16.90 3.87
C LEU A 214 -18.40 -16.52 4.50
N ILE A 215 -18.96 -15.39 4.06
CA ILE A 215 -20.18 -14.78 4.58
C ILE A 215 -21.06 -14.40 3.40
N ASP A 216 -22.38 -14.57 3.52
CA ASP A 216 -23.31 -14.14 2.48
C ASP A 216 -23.50 -12.61 2.48
N ALA A 217 -24.02 -12.07 1.37
CA ALA A 217 -24.18 -10.64 1.20
C ALA A 217 -25.14 -9.99 2.22
N ARG A 218 -26.17 -10.73 2.68
CA ARG A 218 -27.17 -10.21 3.64
C ARG A 218 -26.54 -10.09 5.03
N THR A 219 -25.84 -11.11 5.48
CA THR A 219 -25.10 -11.11 6.76
C THR A 219 -24.05 -9.99 6.77
N PHE A 220 -23.32 -9.80 5.67
CA PHE A 220 -22.38 -8.68 5.55
C PHE A 220 -23.07 -7.31 5.67
N ALA A 221 -24.17 -7.09 4.93
CA ALA A 221 -24.91 -5.84 4.98
C ALA A 221 -25.47 -5.56 6.39
N HIS A 222 -25.95 -6.59 7.09
CA HIS A 222 -26.42 -6.46 8.46
C HIS A 222 -25.28 -6.05 9.42
N ALA A 223 -24.13 -6.73 9.33
CA ALA A 223 -22.95 -6.37 10.13
C ALA A 223 -22.52 -4.91 9.89
N ALA A 224 -22.42 -4.50 8.63
CA ALA A 224 -22.06 -3.13 8.26
C ALA A 224 -23.05 -2.10 8.83
N ALA A 225 -24.36 -2.39 8.79
CA ALA A 225 -25.38 -1.54 9.40
C ALA A 225 -25.22 -1.44 10.93
N THR A 226 -24.87 -2.53 11.63
CA THR A 226 -24.59 -2.46 13.08
C THR A 226 -23.36 -1.60 13.39
N LEU A 227 -22.33 -1.61 12.54
CA LEU A 227 -21.15 -0.76 12.74
C LEU A 227 -21.49 0.72 12.59
N ALA A 228 -22.32 1.07 11.60
CA ALA A 228 -22.74 2.45 11.38
C ALA A 228 -23.52 3.02 12.58
N LYS A 229 -24.40 2.23 13.22
CA LYS A 229 -25.19 2.64 14.39
C LYS A 229 -24.34 2.96 15.63
N HIS A 230 -23.21 2.29 15.78
CA HIS A 230 -22.34 2.41 16.97
C HIS A 230 -21.11 3.29 16.74
N THR A 231 -20.98 3.92 15.58
CA THR A 231 -19.94 4.92 15.35
C THR A 231 -20.39 6.22 16.02
N PRO A 232 -19.77 6.66 17.14
CA PRO A 232 -20.11 7.95 17.72
C PRO A 232 -19.73 9.03 16.69
N ALA A 233 -20.63 9.97 16.43
CA ALA A 233 -20.32 11.14 15.63
C ALA A 233 -19.03 11.79 16.19
N ALA A 234 -17.99 11.77 15.34
CA ALA A 234 -16.64 12.27 15.55
C ALA A 234 -16.37 13.09 16.83
N ARG A 235 -15.71 12.46 17.82
CA ARG A 235 -14.65 13.16 18.55
C ARG A 235 -13.36 12.87 17.81
N GLY A 236 -12.64 13.92 17.43
CA GLY A 236 -11.45 13.91 16.57
C GLY A 236 -10.28 13.10 17.11
N GLY A 237 -10.41 11.78 17.14
CA GLY A 237 -9.34 10.82 17.29
C GLY A 237 -8.94 10.34 15.91
N VAL A 238 -7.71 10.66 15.51
CA VAL A 238 -7.04 10.08 14.35
C VAL A 238 -7.15 8.55 14.49
N ILE A 239 -8.05 7.90 13.73
CA ILE A 239 -8.00 6.45 13.56
C ILE A 239 -6.80 6.19 12.65
N GLN A 240 -5.64 6.14 13.28
CA GLN A 240 -4.37 5.98 12.61
C GLN A 240 -4.20 4.52 12.19
N ARG A 241 -4.11 4.36 10.87
CA ARG A 241 -3.18 3.51 10.10
C ARG A 241 -2.88 2.11 10.64
N ASP A 242 -3.16 1.13 9.79
CA ASP A 242 -2.33 -0.09 9.54
C ASP A 242 -3.14 -1.36 9.23
N LEU A 243 -4.43 -1.26 8.90
CA LEU A 243 -5.26 -2.46 8.69
C LEU A 243 -6.20 -2.46 7.49
N ILE A 244 -6.33 -1.36 6.76
CA ILE A 244 -6.46 -1.50 5.31
C ILE A 244 -5.03 -1.72 4.89
N GLY A 245 -4.67 -2.89 4.34
CA GLY A 245 -3.41 -3.03 3.63
C GLY A 245 -3.36 -1.82 2.71
N THR A 246 -2.55 -0.83 3.08
CA THR A 246 -2.48 0.41 2.33
C THR A 246 -1.98 -0.07 1.00
N GLN A 247 -2.88 -0.15 0.02
CA GLN A 247 -2.52 -0.20 -1.38
C GLN A 247 -1.96 1.19 -1.60
N ARG A 248 -0.72 1.36 -1.14
CA ARG A 248 -0.01 2.61 -1.03
C ARG A 248 0.34 2.95 -2.46
N GLU A 249 -0.48 3.78 -3.09
CA GLU A 249 -0.15 4.42 -4.35
C GLU A 249 1.09 5.35 -4.19
N ASP A 250 1.49 5.65 -2.94
CA ASP A 250 2.57 6.58 -2.60
C ASP A 250 3.81 5.88 -2.01
N GLY A 251 4.49 5.05 -2.81
CA GLY A 251 5.68 4.29 -2.42
C GLY A 251 6.94 4.61 -3.22
N TRP A 252 7.24 5.87 -3.53
CA TRP A 252 8.51 6.21 -4.21
C TRP A 252 9.36 7.30 -3.54
N ALA A 253 9.08 7.70 -2.29
CA ALA A 253 9.95 8.62 -1.57
C ALA A 253 10.23 8.15 -0.14
N ARG A 254 11.54 8.08 0.18
CA ARG A 254 12.17 7.76 1.47
C ARG A 254 12.45 6.27 1.72
N HIS A 255 13.59 5.79 1.22
CA HIS A 255 14.55 4.93 1.93
C HIS A 255 15.82 4.79 1.06
N ALA A 256 16.77 5.70 1.23
CA ALA A 256 18.16 5.47 0.85
C ALA A 256 19.02 5.94 2.04
N GLY A 257 19.32 5.00 2.93
CA GLY A 257 20.34 5.18 3.96
C GLY A 257 21.71 5.28 3.30
N HIS A 258 22.53 6.20 3.82
CA HIS A 258 23.94 6.37 3.49
C HIS A 258 24.73 5.06 3.64
N PRO A 259 25.53 4.65 2.65
CA PRO A 259 26.72 3.86 2.90
C PRO A 259 27.95 4.76 3.04
N ARG A 260 28.65 4.64 4.17
CA ARG A 260 30.00 5.18 4.39
C ARG A 260 30.97 4.56 3.38
N GLY A 261 31.85 5.40 2.83
CA GLY A 261 32.87 5.01 1.87
C GLY A 261 33.95 4.11 2.48
N GLY A 262 34.44 3.20 1.64
CA GLY A 262 35.64 2.41 1.87
C GLY A 262 36.30 2.16 0.51
N SER A 263 37.23 3.03 0.15
CA SER A 263 38.10 2.93 -1.01
C SER A 263 39.19 1.89 -0.74
N GLY A 264 39.32 0.90 -1.62
CA GLY A 264 40.44 -0.04 -1.67
C GLY A 264 40.75 -0.39 -3.12
N VAL A 265 41.84 0.17 -3.63
CA VAL A 265 42.44 -0.11 -4.94
C VAL A 265 43.12 -1.48 -4.89
N PRO A 266 42.98 -2.38 -5.89
CA PRO A 266 43.90 -3.49 -6.04
C PRO A 266 45.06 -3.06 -6.94
N GLU A 267 46.25 -3.07 -6.35
CA GLU A 267 47.54 -2.91 -7.01
C GLU A 267 47.87 -4.20 -7.78
N SER A 268 48.34 -4.04 -9.01
CA SER A 268 48.84 -5.10 -9.89
C SER A 268 50.10 -5.74 -9.31
N GLY A 269 50.09 -7.05 -9.11
CA GLY A 269 51.29 -7.85 -8.83
C GLY A 269 51.52 -8.83 -9.98
N ALA A 270 52.58 -8.57 -10.76
CA ALA A 270 53.22 -9.52 -11.65
C ALA A 270 54.27 -10.33 -10.88
N ALA A 271 54.53 -11.55 -11.37
CA ALA A 271 55.49 -12.58 -10.93
C ALA A 271 55.01 -13.51 -9.80
#